data_AF-A0AAD6NLA2-F1
#
_entry.id   AF-A0AAD6NLA2-F1
#
_cell.length_a   1.000
_cell.length_b   1.000
_cell.length_c   1.000
_cell.angle_alpha   90.00
_cell.angle_beta   90.00
_cell.angle_gamma   90.00
#
_symmetry.space_group_name_H-M   'P 1'
#
loop_
_entity.id
_entity.type
_entity.pdbx_description
1 polymer ?
#
loop_
_entity_poly.entity_id
_entity_poly.type
_entity_poly.pdbx_seq_one_letter_code
_entity_poly.pdbx_strand_id
1 'polypeptide(L)'
;MPKRPFPPPARRKKTPKAPETVDEYLAVAVELEESGERWRSGDVSKAGRFFVQAITAYETTLARYPDSFDARYNRARLLYTLTQLPLPSSFFPPGSTAEDRLLAAVAAHKECNELERDSSDVLFNYGQTLSSLGEFYAHKEAADGDDGGSELKRLLPAKEAFEAAWQILQQCLAIQEREYKATLAQTAAFENDGDGDDVLMDADDGGVRLRPSRRSSAASSQSSGSGNGNTTQWAAIVEPTTTDTLLDTTLAMLDVHTSILGLGGAASASTLFTEAYLHTLTATADDTLANYILPLAGALHREVDIDATVLAEREMEAALARANYLTALAELRYHLALTTPDDWETVIASAFHPVTLPVPDNTATTQRTIDLSTSWMGLCDRSTAYTALATAIASSQPTQAWRLGSAAARDLKAATDLSPEKSRAEVYLARANLELLRAQIPVAGVDAASRALLRKNASVYCRNAVAASSSGLIGAVEGGKVKEVVEEARIKEALIRWEDGNAEGIQSLIQSGIAADRIRAVLRAAVEEGLFSRDLLNQPL
;
A
#
# COMPACT_ATOMS: atom_id res chain seq x y z
N MET A 1 -37.88 18.03 -47.56
CA MET A 1 -38.14 18.65 -46.24
C MET A 1 -37.17 19.81 -46.04
N PRO A 2 -37.64 21.02 -45.68
CA PRO A 2 -36.76 22.17 -45.47
C PRO A 2 -36.02 22.09 -44.13
N LYS A 3 -34.74 22.49 -44.12
CA LYS A 3 -33.88 22.57 -42.93
C LYS A 3 -34.42 23.66 -41.99
N ARG A 4 -34.61 23.34 -40.70
CA ARG A 4 -35.01 24.32 -39.68
C ARG A 4 -33.93 25.40 -39.52
N PRO A 5 -34.29 26.69 -39.53
CA PRO A 5 -33.36 27.76 -39.17
C PRO A 5 -33.40 27.97 -37.64
N PHE A 6 -32.22 28.29 -37.10
CA PHE A 6 -31.90 28.69 -35.72
C PHE A 6 -31.61 27.59 -34.68
N PRO A 7 -30.45 27.63 -34.00
CA PRO A 7 -30.18 26.85 -32.80
C PRO A 7 -31.05 27.38 -31.63
N PRO A 8 -31.44 26.52 -30.67
CA PRO A 8 -32.21 26.95 -29.51
C PRO A 8 -31.42 27.96 -28.66
N PRO A 9 -32.09 28.91 -28.00
CA PRO A 9 -31.42 29.90 -27.15
C PRO A 9 -30.67 29.19 -26.03
N ALA A 10 -29.38 29.53 -25.87
CA ALA A 10 -28.56 29.03 -24.78
C ALA A 10 -29.23 29.35 -23.43
N ARG A 11 -29.57 28.31 -22.66
CA ARG A 11 -30.02 28.47 -21.28
C ARG A 11 -28.97 29.28 -20.52
N ARG A 12 -29.36 30.46 -20.02
CA ARG A 12 -28.54 31.23 -19.07
C ARG A 12 -28.27 30.34 -17.85
N LYS A 13 -27.00 29.99 -17.63
CA LYS A 13 -26.58 29.36 -16.37
C LYS A 13 -26.94 30.32 -15.24
N LYS A 14 -27.80 29.90 -14.31
CA LYS A 14 -28.07 30.65 -13.08
C LYS A 14 -26.71 30.88 -12.40
N THR A 15 -26.40 32.12 -12.07
CA THR A 15 -25.25 32.43 -11.22
C THR A 15 -25.42 31.67 -9.91
N PRO A 16 -24.47 30.82 -9.50
CA PRO A 16 -24.59 30.08 -8.26
C PRO A 16 -24.69 31.09 -7.10
N LYS A 17 -25.67 30.88 -6.22
CA LYS A 17 -25.79 31.64 -4.97
C LYS A 17 -24.52 31.38 -4.15
N ALA A 18 -23.94 32.42 -3.55
CA ALA A 18 -22.79 32.23 -2.67
C ALA A 18 -23.22 31.38 -1.46
N PRO A 19 -22.38 30.43 -0.99
CA PRO A 19 -22.69 29.65 0.19
C PRO A 19 -22.74 30.54 1.43
N GLU A 20 -23.74 30.30 2.29
CA GLU A 20 -24.05 31.11 3.47
C GLU A 20 -23.98 30.30 4.78
N THR A 21 -24.21 28.98 4.72
CA THR A 21 -24.19 28.07 5.88
C THR A 21 -23.00 27.11 5.83
N VAL A 22 -22.61 26.54 6.98
CA VAL A 22 -21.53 25.53 7.03
C VAL A 22 -21.78 24.37 6.07
N ASP A 23 -23.02 23.89 5.98
CA ASP A 23 -23.40 22.79 5.10
C ASP A 23 -23.31 23.19 3.61
N GLU A 24 -23.66 24.42 3.25
CA GLU A 24 -23.51 24.92 1.87
C GLU A 24 -22.04 25.06 1.47
N TYR A 25 -21.17 25.51 2.38
CA TYR A 25 -19.72 25.55 2.15
C TYR A 25 -19.12 24.15 2.02
N LEU A 26 -19.54 23.21 2.89
CA LEU A 26 -19.10 21.82 2.85
C LEU A 26 -19.55 21.13 1.56
N ALA A 27 -20.80 21.33 1.13
CA ALA A 27 -21.35 20.74 -0.09
C ALA A 27 -20.55 21.14 -1.34
N VAL A 28 -20.09 22.40 -1.42
CA VAL A 28 -19.24 22.86 -2.53
C VAL A 28 -17.92 22.11 -2.56
N ALA A 29 -17.30 21.88 -1.40
CA ALA A 29 -16.04 21.14 -1.31
C ALA A 29 -16.22 19.66 -1.68
N VAL A 30 -17.29 19.03 -1.18
CA VAL A 30 -17.64 17.63 -1.48
C VAL A 30 -17.93 17.44 -2.98
N GLU A 31 -18.67 18.35 -3.63
CA GLU A 31 -18.95 18.24 -5.07
C GLU A 31 -17.65 18.29 -5.92
N LEU A 32 -16.67 19.10 -5.50
CA LEU A 32 -15.36 19.16 -6.13
C LEU A 32 -14.57 17.87 -5.89
N GLU A 33 -14.58 17.33 -4.68
CA GLU A 33 -13.93 16.06 -4.34
C GLU A 33 -14.50 14.90 -5.16
N GLU A 34 -15.83 14.72 -5.17
CA GLU A 34 -16.51 13.72 -6.00
C GLU A 34 -16.19 13.88 -7.49
N SER A 35 -16.10 15.13 -7.95
CA SER A 35 -15.69 15.41 -9.33
C SER A 35 -14.28 14.91 -9.59
N GLY A 36 -13.35 15.09 -8.64
CA GLY A 36 -12.00 14.55 -8.74
C GLY A 36 -11.96 13.03 -8.79
N GLU A 37 -12.73 12.36 -7.93
CA GLU A 37 -12.81 10.89 -7.90
C GLU A 37 -13.28 10.31 -9.25
N ARG A 38 -14.24 10.95 -9.92
CA ARG A 38 -14.70 10.53 -11.26
C ARG A 38 -13.60 10.53 -12.33
N TRP A 39 -12.56 11.37 -12.18
CA TRP A 39 -11.44 11.44 -13.13
C TRP A 39 -10.23 10.62 -12.69
N ARG A 40 -10.20 10.10 -11.46
CA ARG A 40 -9.02 9.46 -10.84
C ARG A 40 -8.48 8.29 -11.67
N SER A 41 -9.36 7.45 -12.20
CA SER A 41 -8.98 6.27 -12.99
C SER A 41 -8.57 6.59 -14.44
N GLY A 42 -8.82 7.80 -14.94
CA GLY A 42 -8.62 8.16 -16.35
C GLY A 42 -7.65 9.32 -16.59
N ASP A 43 -7.91 10.47 -15.98
CA ASP A 43 -7.08 11.68 -16.13
C ASP A 43 -6.68 12.16 -14.74
N VAL A 44 -5.58 11.60 -14.22
CA VAL A 44 -5.04 11.94 -12.88
C VAL A 44 -4.76 13.43 -12.76
N SER A 45 -4.26 14.07 -13.82
CA SER A 45 -4.01 15.52 -13.80
C SER A 45 -5.31 16.30 -13.62
N LYS A 46 -6.40 15.89 -14.27
CA LYS A 46 -7.70 16.51 -14.09
C LYS A 46 -8.29 16.22 -12.70
N ALA A 47 -8.15 14.99 -12.20
CA ALA A 47 -8.51 14.64 -10.83
C ALA A 47 -7.79 15.53 -9.82
N GLY A 48 -6.47 15.68 -9.96
CA GLY A 48 -5.65 16.55 -9.11
C GLY A 48 -6.10 18.00 -9.11
N ARG A 49 -6.63 18.54 -10.23
CA ARG A 49 -7.13 19.93 -10.27
C ARG A 49 -8.38 20.08 -9.41
N PHE A 50 -9.29 19.11 -9.48
CA PHE A 50 -10.49 19.09 -8.65
C PHE A 50 -10.15 18.90 -7.18
N PHE A 51 -9.19 18.02 -6.86
CA PHE A 51 -8.74 17.80 -5.48
C PHE A 51 -8.09 19.05 -4.86
N VAL A 52 -7.23 19.76 -5.60
CA VAL A 52 -6.66 21.04 -5.13
C VAL A 52 -7.76 22.10 -4.92
N GLN A 53 -8.76 22.15 -5.80
CA GLN A 53 -9.91 23.05 -5.64
C GLN A 53 -10.75 22.69 -4.42
N ALA A 54 -11.00 21.39 -4.18
CA ALA A 54 -11.72 20.91 -3.01
C ALA A 54 -10.98 21.24 -1.71
N ILE A 55 -9.65 21.06 -1.63
CA ILE A 55 -8.85 21.48 -0.48
C ILE A 55 -9.01 22.98 -0.22
N THR A 56 -8.94 23.81 -1.27
CA THR A 56 -9.14 25.26 -1.15
C THR A 56 -10.55 25.59 -0.63
N ALA A 57 -11.56 24.85 -1.06
CA ALA A 57 -12.93 25.00 -0.59
C ALA A 57 -13.07 24.58 0.89
N TYR A 58 -12.47 23.45 1.31
CA TYR A 58 -12.43 23.05 2.72
C TYR A 58 -11.69 24.07 3.60
N GLU A 59 -10.57 24.61 3.14
CA GLU A 59 -9.84 25.67 3.86
C GLU A 59 -10.68 26.95 3.99
N THR A 60 -11.46 27.30 2.96
CA THR A 60 -12.42 28.41 3.02
C THR A 60 -13.53 28.13 4.04
N THR A 61 -14.02 26.89 4.10
CA THR A 61 -14.98 26.45 5.13
C THR A 61 -14.40 26.62 6.52
N LEU A 62 -13.17 26.15 6.75
CA LEU A 62 -12.49 26.21 8.05
C LEU A 62 -12.12 27.64 8.48
N ALA A 63 -11.83 28.53 7.53
CA ALA A 63 -11.63 29.94 7.85
C ALA A 63 -12.89 30.60 8.42
N ARG A 64 -14.08 30.15 8.02
CA ARG A 64 -15.36 30.71 8.48
C ARG A 64 -15.98 29.92 9.64
N TYR A 65 -15.79 28.60 9.64
CA TYR A 65 -16.29 27.66 10.62
C TYR A 65 -15.12 26.80 11.13
N PRO A 66 -14.25 27.37 11.99
CA PRO A 66 -13.08 26.67 12.47
C PRO A 66 -13.45 25.31 13.04
N ASP A 67 -14.52 25.19 13.81
CA ASP A 67 -14.89 23.96 14.51
C ASP A 67 -15.54 22.87 13.64
N SER A 68 -15.60 23.04 12.31
CA SER A 68 -16.13 22.00 11.41
C SER A 68 -15.19 20.79 11.35
N PHE A 69 -15.57 19.71 12.04
CA PHE A 69 -14.83 18.44 11.99
C PHE A 69 -14.85 17.84 10.57
N ASP A 70 -16.02 17.77 9.93
CA ASP A 70 -16.21 17.23 8.59
C ASP A 70 -15.25 17.88 7.56
N ALA A 71 -15.13 19.22 7.60
CA ALA A 71 -14.22 19.94 6.71
C ALA A 71 -12.74 19.68 7.01
N ARG A 72 -12.35 19.54 8.29
CA ARG A 72 -10.97 19.17 8.66
C ARG A 72 -10.64 17.75 8.20
N TYR A 73 -11.54 16.82 8.47
CA TYR A 73 -11.34 15.41 8.20
C TYR A 73 -11.20 15.12 6.70
N ASN A 74 -12.13 15.63 5.89
CA ASN A 74 -12.06 15.45 4.44
C ASN A 74 -10.84 16.16 3.85
N ARG A 75 -10.46 17.33 4.37
CA ARG A 75 -9.20 17.99 3.98
C ARG A 75 -7.99 17.12 4.28
N ALA A 76 -7.91 16.49 5.45
CA ALA A 76 -6.79 15.62 5.83
C ALA A 76 -6.66 14.42 4.88
N ARG A 77 -7.77 13.72 4.62
CA ARG A 77 -7.82 12.60 3.65
C ARG A 77 -7.41 13.03 2.25
N LEU A 78 -7.83 14.21 1.82
CA LEU A 78 -7.54 14.70 0.48
C LEU A 78 -6.10 15.18 0.32
N LEU A 79 -5.51 15.77 1.37
CA LEU A 79 -4.09 16.07 1.43
C LEU A 79 -3.25 14.79 1.26
N TYR A 80 -3.59 13.74 2.02
CA TYR A 80 -2.94 12.44 1.87
C TYR A 80 -3.16 11.85 0.47
N THR A 81 -4.38 11.89 -0.05
CA THR A 81 -4.67 11.40 -1.42
C THR A 81 -3.79 12.08 -2.47
N LEU A 82 -3.56 13.40 -2.38
CA LEU A 82 -2.68 14.11 -3.30
C LEU A 82 -1.22 13.67 -3.23
N THR A 83 -0.73 13.18 -2.07
CA THR A 83 0.65 12.66 -1.98
C THR A 83 0.81 11.32 -2.70
N GLN A 84 -0.27 10.56 -2.86
CA GLN A 84 -0.29 9.24 -3.50
C GLN A 84 -0.47 9.28 -5.01
N LEU A 85 -0.77 10.45 -5.58
CA LEU A 85 -1.00 10.59 -7.02
C LEU A 85 0.29 11.03 -7.76
N PRO A 86 0.58 10.48 -8.95
CA PRO A 86 1.71 10.88 -9.78
C PRO A 86 1.47 12.24 -10.46
N LEU A 87 1.34 13.31 -9.66
CA LEU A 87 1.04 14.65 -10.12
C LEU A 87 2.32 15.47 -10.37
N PRO A 88 2.35 16.31 -11.43
CA PRO A 88 3.45 17.25 -11.65
C PRO A 88 3.62 18.22 -10.47
N SER A 89 4.86 18.69 -10.26
CA SER A 89 5.19 19.66 -9.20
C SER A 89 4.36 20.95 -9.24
N SER A 90 3.85 21.33 -10.43
CA SER A 90 2.99 22.50 -10.62
C SER A 90 1.64 22.45 -9.89
N PHE A 91 1.22 21.28 -9.40
CA PHE A 91 -0.01 21.13 -8.61
C PHE A 91 0.16 21.57 -7.15
N PHE A 92 1.41 21.73 -6.71
CA PHE A 92 1.74 21.92 -5.31
C PHE A 92 2.31 23.32 -5.07
N PRO A 93 2.29 23.81 -3.82
CA PRO A 93 2.89 25.09 -3.47
C PRO A 93 4.35 25.19 -3.98
N PRO A 94 4.76 26.33 -4.57
CA PRO A 94 6.11 26.50 -5.07
C PRO A 94 7.15 26.21 -3.97
N GLY A 95 8.10 25.34 -4.27
CA GLY A 95 9.16 24.95 -3.32
C GLY A 95 8.78 23.85 -2.33
N SER A 96 7.52 23.39 -2.30
CA SER A 96 7.14 22.25 -1.46
C SER A 96 7.77 20.95 -1.95
N THR A 97 8.42 20.23 -1.03
CA THR A 97 8.98 18.91 -1.27
C THR A 97 7.91 17.82 -1.10
N ALA A 98 8.20 16.60 -1.54
CA ALA A 98 7.32 15.45 -1.27
C ALA A 98 7.14 15.20 0.23
N GLU A 99 8.20 15.41 1.00
CA GLU A 99 8.21 15.33 2.46
C GLU A 99 7.28 16.35 3.10
N ASP A 100 7.38 17.63 2.70
CA ASP A 100 6.53 18.70 3.24
C ASP A 100 5.04 18.39 3.07
N ARG A 101 4.67 17.80 1.92
CA ARG A 101 3.29 17.45 1.61
C ARG A 101 2.77 16.31 2.48
N LEU A 102 3.60 15.29 2.70
CA LEU A 102 3.23 14.16 3.54
C LEU A 102 3.18 14.55 5.03
N LEU A 103 4.11 15.39 5.49
CA LEU A 103 4.06 16.00 6.82
C LEU A 103 2.80 16.86 7.02
N ALA A 104 2.37 17.60 6.00
CA ALA A 104 1.12 18.36 6.07
C ALA A 104 -0.11 17.45 6.20
N ALA A 105 -0.14 16.30 5.53
CA ALA A 105 -1.20 15.31 5.69
C ALA A 105 -1.18 14.67 7.10
N VAL A 106 -0.01 14.31 7.61
CA VAL A 106 0.19 13.81 8.99
C VAL A 106 -0.32 14.82 10.02
N ALA A 107 0.04 16.10 9.87
CA ALA A 107 -0.42 17.16 10.76
C ALA A 107 -1.95 17.32 10.72
N ALA A 108 -2.56 17.29 9.53
CA ALA A 108 -4.00 17.41 9.39
C ALA A 108 -4.75 16.23 10.03
N HIS A 109 -4.25 14.99 9.88
CA HIS A 109 -4.83 13.82 10.55
C HIS A 109 -4.66 13.87 12.08
N LYS A 110 -3.51 14.37 12.56
CA LYS A 110 -3.28 14.61 13.98
C LYS A 110 -4.29 15.59 14.56
N GLU A 111 -4.55 16.70 13.87
CA GLU A 111 -5.58 17.69 14.29
C GLU A 111 -6.98 17.05 14.38
N CYS A 112 -7.33 16.18 13.43
CA CYS A 112 -8.59 15.44 13.48
C CYS A 112 -8.65 14.51 14.70
N ASN A 113 -7.57 13.79 14.99
CA ASN A 113 -7.48 12.90 16.14
C ASN A 113 -7.56 13.67 17.48
N GLU A 114 -7.00 14.88 17.54
CA GLU A 114 -7.08 15.72 18.74
C GLU A 114 -8.52 16.14 19.06
N LEU A 115 -9.37 16.31 18.04
CA LEU A 115 -10.78 16.67 18.16
C LEU A 115 -11.67 15.45 18.45
N GLU A 116 -11.44 14.34 17.75
CA GLU A 116 -12.24 13.10 17.88
C GLU A 116 -11.36 11.88 18.15
N ARG A 117 -10.83 11.79 19.37
CA ARG A 117 -9.89 10.73 19.82
C ARG A 117 -10.45 9.31 19.79
N ASP A 118 -11.78 9.17 19.79
CA ASP A 118 -12.47 7.88 19.79
C ASP A 118 -12.99 7.51 18.39
N SER A 119 -12.51 8.15 17.31
CA SER A 119 -12.90 7.80 15.94
C SER A 119 -11.95 6.78 15.33
N SER A 120 -12.43 5.55 15.12
CA SER A 120 -11.65 4.48 14.48
C SER A 120 -11.23 4.84 13.06
N ASP A 121 -12.10 5.51 12.29
CA ASP A 121 -11.79 5.96 10.93
C ASP A 121 -10.67 7.02 10.90
N VAL A 122 -10.68 7.98 11.83
CA VAL A 122 -9.58 8.96 11.96
C VAL A 122 -8.27 8.27 12.32
N LEU A 123 -8.29 7.36 13.29
CA LEU A 123 -7.09 6.66 13.74
C LEU A 123 -6.53 5.76 12.64
N PHE A 124 -7.37 5.00 11.93
CA PHE A 124 -6.93 4.16 10.82
C PHE A 124 -6.22 4.98 9.74
N ASN A 125 -6.87 6.05 9.25
CA ASN A 125 -6.28 6.91 8.21
C ASN A 125 -5.03 7.66 8.70
N TYR A 126 -4.97 8.03 9.98
CA TYR A 126 -3.78 8.63 10.57
C TYR A 126 -2.62 7.63 10.63
N GLY A 127 -2.88 6.39 11.04
CA GLY A 127 -1.92 5.30 11.03
C GLY A 127 -1.37 5.04 9.63
N GLN A 128 -2.25 4.91 8.62
CA GLN A 128 -1.86 4.75 7.22
C GLN A 128 -0.96 5.89 6.72
N THR A 129 -1.30 7.14 7.04
CA THR A 129 -0.51 8.30 6.63
C THR A 129 0.89 8.28 7.27
N LEU A 130 0.99 7.86 8.54
CA LEU A 130 2.26 7.69 9.23
C LEU A 130 3.09 6.53 8.65
N SER A 131 2.45 5.41 8.28
CA SER A 131 3.11 4.29 7.59
C SER A 131 3.76 4.76 6.28
N SER A 132 3.02 5.49 5.44
CA SER A 132 3.59 6.06 4.21
C SER A 132 4.71 7.07 4.46
N LEU A 133 4.68 7.80 5.59
CA LEU A 133 5.81 8.65 5.98
C LEU A 133 7.05 7.83 6.33
N GLY A 134 6.86 6.71 7.02
CA GLY A 134 7.91 5.73 7.28
C GLY A 134 8.52 5.19 5.98
N GLU A 135 7.69 4.76 5.04
CA GLU A 135 8.10 4.28 3.72
C GLU A 135 8.86 5.38 2.94
N PHE A 136 8.35 6.61 2.96
CA PHE A 136 9.02 7.74 2.31
C PHE A 136 10.45 7.91 2.81
N TYR A 137 10.68 7.90 4.13
CA TYR A 137 12.03 7.97 4.69
C TYR A 137 12.86 6.70 4.44
N ALA A 138 12.21 5.54 4.43
CA ALA A 138 12.82 4.24 4.13
C ALA A 138 13.24 4.09 2.65
N HIS A 139 12.77 4.94 1.75
CA HIS A 139 13.16 4.93 0.33
C HIS A 139 13.70 6.26 -0.19
N LYS A 140 13.87 7.27 0.69
CA LYS A 140 14.45 8.56 0.32
C LYS A 140 15.88 8.37 -0.17
N GLU A 141 16.14 8.76 -1.42
CA GLU A 141 17.49 8.73 -2.00
C GLU A 141 18.47 9.54 -1.14
N ALA A 142 19.68 9.00 -0.94
CA ALA A 142 20.76 9.75 -0.31
C ALA A 142 21.13 10.95 -1.19
N ALA A 143 21.28 12.13 -0.59
CA ALA A 143 21.72 13.31 -1.32
C ALA A 143 23.18 13.11 -1.82
N ASP A 144 23.48 13.61 -3.01
CA ASP A 144 24.81 13.48 -3.63
C ASP A 144 25.93 13.97 -2.69
N GLY A 145 26.87 13.08 -2.35
CA GLY A 145 28.09 13.40 -1.59
C GLY A 145 28.08 13.03 -0.10
N ASP A 146 27.03 12.35 0.41
CA ASP A 146 26.95 12.00 1.84
C ASP A 146 27.63 10.62 2.12
N ASP A 147 28.61 10.66 3.02
CA ASP A 147 29.26 9.50 3.66
C ASP A 147 28.19 8.65 4.37
N GLY A 148 28.40 7.33 4.54
CA GLY A 148 27.44 6.31 5.00
C GLY A 148 26.64 6.60 6.29
N GLY A 149 26.93 7.71 6.99
CA GLY A 149 26.01 8.31 7.95
C GLY A 149 24.65 8.76 7.36
N SER A 150 24.49 8.88 6.04
CA SER A 150 23.21 9.21 5.38
C SER A 150 22.12 8.16 5.58
N GLU A 151 22.48 6.88 5.64
CA GLU A 151 21.49 5.79 5.74
C GLU A 151 20.82 5.79 7.11
N LEU A 152 21.60 5.90 8.19
CA LEU A 152 21.02 5.99 9.54
C LEU A 152 20.21 7.28 9.73
N LYS A 153 20.64 8.40 9.14
CA LYS A 153 19.88 9.67 9.16
C LYS A 153 18.49 9.54 8.53
N ARG A 154 18.31 8.70 7.50
CA ARG A 154 16.99 8.45 6.90
C ARG A 154 16.20 7.36 7.63
N LEU A 155 16.87 6.29 8.07
CA LEU A 155 16.20 5.13 8.67
C LEU A 155 15.66 5.41 10.08
N LEU A 156 16.28 6.31 10.84
CA LEU A 156 15.79 6.64 12.18
C LEU A 156 14.42 7.35 12.15
N PRO A 157 14.21 8.43 11.37
CA PRO A 157 12.87 8.99 11.16
C PRO A 157 11.87 7.99 10.56
N ALA A 158 12.32 7.07 9.69
CA ALA A 158 11.46 6.01 9.17
C ALA A 158 10.93 5.13 10.30
N LYS A 159 11.83 4.65 11.16
CA LYS A 159 11.49 3.84 12.35
C LYS A 159 10.53 4.57 13.26
N GLU A 160 10.79 5.84 13.58
CA GLU A 160 9.93 6.66 14.44
C GLU A 160 8.52 6.82 13.86
N ALA A 161 8.40 7.06 12.55
CA ALA A 161 7.11 7.17 11.87
C ALA A 161 6.33 5.85 11.90
N PHE A 162 6.98 4.71 11.65
CA PHE A 162 6.36 3.40 11.76
C PHE A 162 5.95 3.05 13.20
N GLU A 163 6.77 3.37 14.20
CA GLU A 163 6.40 3.16 15.61
C GLU A 163 5.18 3.99 16.01
N ALA A 164 5.09 5.24 15.53
CA ALA A 164 3.92 6.07 15.72
C ALA A 164 2.69 5.49 15.00
N ALA A 165 2.85 5.00 13.76
CA ALA A 165 1.78 4.35 13.00
C ALA A 165 1.21 3.14 13.76
N TRP A 166 2.09 2.26 14.25
CA TRP A 166 1.70 1.09 15.04
C TRP A 166 0.90 1.48 16.30
N GLN A 167 1.36 2.49 17.06
CA GLN A 167 0.67 2.95 18.26
C GLN A 167 -0.74 3.51 17.97
N ILE A 168 -0.90 4.19 16.84
CA ILE A 168 -2.19 4.73 16.41
C ILE A 168 -3.11 3.61 15.93
N LEU A 169 -2.60 2.64 15.17
CA LEU A 169 -3.39 1.48 14.71
C LEU A 169 -3.80 0.57 15.87
N GLN A 170 -2.95 0.41 16.89
CA GLN A 170 -3.32 -0.32 18.11
C GLN A 170 -4.48 0.36 18.85
N GLN A 171 -4.50 1.69 18.91
CA GLN A 171 -5.63 2.44 19.46
C GLN A 171 -6.90 2.27 18.60
N CYS A 172 -6.74 2.29 17.28
CA CYS A 172 -7.82 2.02 16.33
C CYS A 172 -8.46 0.65 16.59
N LEU A 173 -7.64 -0.41 16.67
CA LEU A 173 -8.10 -1.76 16.94
C LEU A 173 -8.90 -1.85 18.23
N ALA A 174 -8.43 -1.24 19.33
CA ALA A 174 -9.13 -1.24 20.62
C ALA A 174 -10.51 -0.53 20.57
N ILE A 175 -10.67 0.49 19.72
CA ILE A 175 -11.97 1.13 19.48
C ILE A 175 -12.86 0.23 18.63
N GLN A 176 -12.34 -0.28 17.51
CA GLN A 176 -13.07 -1.17 16.60
C GLN A 176 -13.54 -2.45 17.30
N GLU A 177 -12.75 -3.04 18.20
CA GLU A 177 -13.19 -4.20 18.98
C GLU A 177 -14.40 -3.87 19.86
N ARG A 178 -14.44 -2.69 20.47
CA ARG A 178 -15.60 -2.24 21.27
C ARG A 178 -16.81 -1.99 20.38
N GLU A 179 -16.61 -1.39 19.21
CA GLU A 179 -17.65 -1.15 18.22
C GLU A 179 -18.23 -2.45 17.68
N TYR A 180 -17.39 -3.39 17.28
CA TYR A 180 -17.76 -4.71 16.80
C TYR A 180 -18.56 -5.51 17.84
N LYS A 181 -18.09 -5.54 19.10
CA LYS A 181 -18.82 -6.17 20.21
C LYS A 181 -20.20 -5.53 20.43
N ALA A 182 -20.30 -4.20 20.29
CA ALA A 182 -21.57 -3.50 20.40
C ALA A 182 -22.51 -3.85 19.24
N THR A 183 -22.00 -3.95 18.02
CA THR A 183 -22.76 -4.41 16.84
C THR A 183 -23.31 -5.81 17.06
N LEU A 184 -22.48 -6.77 17.49
CA LEU A 184 -22.92 -8.14 17.76
C LEU A 184 -24.02 -8.20 18.84
N ALA A 185 -23.87 -7.43 19.91
CA ALA A 185 -24.88 -7.37 20.97
C ALA A 185 -26.22 -6.77 20.49
N GLN A 186 -26.16 -5.77 19.61
CA GLN A 186 -27.36 -5.19 19.00
C GLN A 186 -28.06 -6.21 18.10
N THR A 187 -27.32 -6.89 17.21
CA THR A 187 -27.88 -7.93 16.34
C THR A 187 -28.54 -9.05 17.14
N ALA A 188 -27.87 -9.56 18.18
CA ALA A 188 -28.42 -10.62 19.04
C ALA A 188 -29.68 -10.18 19.81
N ALA A 189 -29.81 -8.90 20.18
CA ALA A 189 -31.02 -8.38 20.80
C ALA A 189 -32.21 -8.36 19.83
N PHE A 190 -31.99 -7.96 18.57
CA PHE A 190 -33.03 -7.99 17.54
C PHE A 190 -33.49 -9.41 17.18
N GLU A 191 -32.58 -10.39 17.20
CA GLU A 191 -32.92 -11.79 16.92
C GLU A 191 -33.75 -12.44 18.05
N ASN A 192 -33.51 -12.06 19.31
CA ASN A 192 -34.25 -12.60 20.46
C ASN A 192 -35.66 -12.00 20.65
N ASP A 193 -35.91 -10.77 20.20
CA ASP A 193 -37.26 -10.15 20.25
C ASP A 193 -38.18 -10.64 19.12
N GLY A 194 -37.65 -11.39 18.14
CA GLY A 194 -38.39 -11.90 16.98
C GLY A 194 -39.16 -13.21 17.19
N ASP A 195 -39.01 -13.88 18.34
CA ASP A 195 -39.67 -15.17 18.65
C ASP A 195 -40.71 -15.05 19.79
N GLY A 196 -41.20 -13.83 20.03
CA GLY A 196 -42.26 -13.51 20.98
C GLY A 196 -43.63 -13.47 20.31
N ASP A 197 -44.41 -14.51 20.58
CA ASP A 197 -45.87 -14.67 20.45
C ASP A 197 -46.70 -13.40 20.14
N ASP A 198 -47.68 -13.59 19.25
CA ASP A 198 -48.67 -12.64 18.75
C ASP A 198 -49.52 -12.10 19.93
N VAL A 199 -49.02 -11.08 20.64
CA VAL A 199 -49.77 -10.38 21.70
C VAL A 199 -49.81 -8.89 21.43
N LEU A 200 -50.96 -8.47 20.91
CA LEU A 200 -51.47 -7.11 20.93
C LEU A 200 -51.31 -6.48 22.34
N MET A 201 -50.40 -5.51 22.51
CA MET A 201 -50.55 -4.44 23.52
C MET A 201 -49.88 -3.13 23.09
N ASP A 202 -50.74 -2.24 22.62
CA ASP A 202 -50.87 -0.80 22.92
C ASP A 202 -49.65 -0.03 23.47
N ALA A 203 -49.21 0.91 22.62
CA ALA A 203 -48.72 2.27 22.83
C ALA A 203 -47.95 2.68 24.11
N ASP A 204 -46.90 3.48 23.83
CA ASP A 204 -46.15 4.40 24.69
C ASP A 204 -45.16 3.80 25.71
N ASP A 205 -43.94 3.53 25.25
CA ASP A 205 -42.71 4.21 25.73
C ASP A 205 -41.46 3.56 25.09
N GLY A 206 -41.26 3.78 23.78
CA GLY A 206 -40.10 3.32 23.02
C GLY A 206 -38.98 4.37 22.98
N GLY A 207 -38.46 4.78 24.14
CA GLY A 207 -37.38 5.76 24.24
C GLY A 207 -36.01 5.18 23.84
N VAL A 208 -35.67 5.21 22.54
CA VAL A 208 -34.29 5.00 22.08
C VAL A 208 -33.42 6.11 22.67
N ARG A 209 -32.51 5.76 23.59
CA ARG A 209 -31.48 6.69 24.06
C ARG A 209 -30.48 6.94 22.92
N LEU A 210 -30.74 7.98 22.14
CA LEU A 210 -29.77 8.53 21.20
C LEU A 210 -28.53 8.96 21.98
N ARG A 211 -27.38 8.32 21.70
CA ARG A 211 -26.07 8.90 22.01
C ARG A 211 -25.95 10.26 21.30
N PRO A 212 -25.19 11.22 21.85
CA PRO A 212 -24.86 12.44 21.12
C PRO A 212 -24.25 12.05 19.76
N SER A 213 -24.76 12.70 18.72
CA SER A 213 -24.46 12.49 17.30
C SER A 213 -22.96 12.23 17.05
N ARG A 214 -22.61 10.98 16.72
CA ARG A 214 -21.43 10.67 15.90
C ARG A 214 -21.83 10.92 14.46
N ARG A 215 -21.25 11.94 13.83
CA ARG A 215 -21.44 12.21 12.41
C ARG A 215 -20.54 11.24 11.64
N SER A 216 -21.11 10.15 11.15
CA SER A 216 -20.49 9.32 10.13
C SER A 216 -20.71 9.97 8.76
N SER A 217 -19.62 10.28 8.07
CA SER A 217 -19.63 10.82 6.72
C SER A 217 -19.57 9.67 5.70
N ALA A 218 -20.74 9.10 5.40
CA ALA A 218 -20.98 8.34 4.18
C ALA A 218 -22.29 8.84 3.55
N ALA A 219 -22.26 10.04 2.98
CA ALA A 219 -23.41 10.62 2.31
C ALA A 219 -23.46 10.15 0.86
N SER A 220 -24.13 9.02 0.63
CA SER A 220 -24.77 8.75 -0.66
C SER A 220 -26.10 9.51 -0.69
N SER A 221 -26.13 10.69 -1.32
CA SER A 221 -27.39 11.45 -1.48
C SER A 221 -27.75 11.63 -2.95
N GLN A 222 -28.69 10.80 -3.40
CA GLN A 222 -29.52 11.09 -4.56
C GLN A 222 -30.58 12.16 -4.24
N SER A 223 -30.99 12.83 -5.32
CA SER A 223 -32.22 13.60 -5.52
C SER A 223 -32.20 15.11 -5.18
N SER A 224 -32.21 15.89 -6.25
CA SER A 224 -32.71 17.27 -6.30
C SER A 224 -34.23 17.29 -6.52
N GLY A 225 -34.97 17.88 -5.59
CA GLY A 225 -36.41 18.14 -5.73
C GLY A 225 -36.95 19.09 -4.65
N SER A 226 -37.13 20.36 -5.03
CA SER A 226 -37.57 21.49 -4.21
C SER A 226 -38.95 21.34 -3.56
N GLY A 227 -39.09 21.71 -2.28
CA GLY A 227 -40.38 22.18 -1.73
C GLY A 227 -40.62 21.95 -0.22
N ASN A 228 -40.73 23.05 0.52
CA ASN A 228 -41.32 23.22 1.86
C ASN A 228 -40.71 22.50 3.09
N GLY A 229 -40.02 23.29 3.91
CA GLY A 229 -40.48 23.59 5.27
C GLY A 229 -40.56 22.50 6.34
N ASN A 230 -40.07 21.29 6.10
CA ASN A 230 -39.81 20.32 7.18
C ASN A 230 -38.32 20.33 7.51
N THR A 231 -37.98 20.50 8.80
CA THR A 231 -36.67 20.17 9.34
C THR A 231 -36.41 18.69 9.10
N THR A 232 -35.79 18.37 7.96
CA THR A 232 -35.28 17.03 7.65
C THR A 232 -34.22 16.71 8.70
N GLN A 233 -34.59 15.92 9.71
CA GLN A 233 -33.61 15.31 10.60
C GLN A 233 -32.88 14.24 9.77
N TRP A 234 -31.65 14.54 9.40
CA TRP A 234 -30.77 13.58 8.76
C TRP A 234 -30.26 12.60 9.83
N ALA A 235 -30.65 11.34 9.74
CA ALA A 235 -30.03 10.27 10.51
C ALA A 235 -28.76 9.85 9.77
N ALA A 236 -27.60 10.01 10.41
CA ALA A 236 -26.35 9.47 9.88
C ALA A 236 -26.34 7.95 10.14
N ILE A 237 -26.33 7.16 9.08
CA ILE A 237 -26.11 5.72 9.18
C ILE A 237 -24.63 5.54 9.51
N VAL A 238 -24.33 5.04 10.70
CA VAL A 238 -22.96 4.65 11.07
C VAL A 238 -22.77 3.25 10.52
N GLU A 239 -21.84 3.10 9.57
CA GLU A 239 -21.47 1.78 9.07
C GLU A 239 -20.91 0.95 10.24
N PRO A 240 -21.43 -0.27 10.46
CA PRO A 240 -20.97 -1.10 11.55
C PRO A 240 -19.53 -1.57 11.26
N THR A 241 -18.69 -1.58 12.29
CA THR A 241 -17.42 -2.30 12.25
C THR A 241 -17.69 -3.78 11.98
N THR A 242 -16.99 -4.37 11.02
CA THR A 242 -17.13 -5.78 10.63
C THR A 242 -15.87 -6.59 10.97
N THR A 243 -15.92 -7.91 10.76
CA THR A 243 -14.74 -8.78 10.84
C THR A 243 -13.67 -8.33 9.86
N ASP A 244 -14.10 -7.92 8.67
CA ASP A 244 -13.24 -7.42 7.60
C ASP A 244 -12.52 -6.12 7.99
N THR A 245 -13.20 -5.17 8.64
CA THR A 245 -12.56 -3.93 9.13
C THR A 245 -11.49 -4.20 10.21
N LEU A 246 -11.73 -5.18 11.09
CA LEU A 246 -10.74 -5.62 12.07
C LEU A 246 -9.54 -6.29 11.39
N LEU A 247 -9.81 -7.09 10.34
CA LEU A 247 -8.77 -7.73 9.55
C LEU A 247 -7.88 -6.69 8.85
N ASP A 248 -8.45 -5.66 8.21
CA ASP A 248 -7.68 -4.55 7.60
C ASP A 248 -6.73 -3.89 8.59
N THR A 249 -7.22 -3.59 9.79
CA THR A 249 -6.44 -2.90 10.81
C THR A 249 -5.30 -3.77 11.32
N THR A 250 -5.56 -5.07 11.51
CA THR A 250 -4.55 -6.02 12.01
C THR A 250 -3.52 -6.40 10.95
N LEU A 251 -3.91 -6.46 9.67
CA LEU A 251 -2.98 -6.58 8.53
C LEU A 251 -2.09 -5.34 8.42
N ALA A 252 -2.67 -4.14 8.44
CA ALA A 252 -1.91 -2.88 8.41
C ALA A 252 -0.92 -2.78 9.57
N MET A 253 -1.31 -3.26 10.75
CA MET A 253 -0.43 -3.42 11.91
C MET A 253 0.76 -4.33 11.55
N LEU A 254 0.51 -5.56 11.08
CA LEU A 254 1.58 -6.50 10.74
C LEU A 254 2.50 -5.99 9.62
N ASP A 255 1.96 -5.25 8.65
CA ASP A 255 2.74 -4.62 7.58
C ASP A 255 3.68 -3.53 8.13
N VAL A 256 3.23 -2.74 9.10
CA VAL A 256 4.09 -1.77 9.81
C VAL A 256 5.22 -2.47 10.54
N HIS A 257 4.94 -3.58 11.24
CA HIS A 257 5.99 -4.39 11.87
C HIS A 257 6.97 -4.96 10.85
N THR A 258 6.48 -5.50 9.74
CA THR A 258 7.30 -6.02 8.64
C THR A 258 8.18 -4.92 8.05
N SER A 259 7.65 -3.72 7.89
CA SER A 259 8.39 -2.54 7.41
C SER A 259 9.48 -2.09 8.39
N ILE A 260 9.19 -2.10 9.70
CA ILE A 260 10.20 -1.86 10.73
C ILE A 260 11.32 -2.89 10.60
N LEU A 261 11.00 -4.18 10.54
CA LEU A 261 12.01 -5.25 10.41
C LEU A 261 12.92 -5.04 9.18
N GLY A 262 12.33 -4.62 8.06
CA GLY A 262 13.05 -4.32 6.81
C GLY A 262 14.04 -3.15 6.88
N LEU A 263 14.01 -2.32 7.94
CA LEU A 263 15.00 -1.26 8.14
C LEU A 263 16.37 -1.82 8.56
N GLY A 264 16.44 -3.04 9.09
CA GLY A 264 17.66 -3.62 9.63
C GLY A 264 18.41 -4.49 8.63
N GLY A 265 19.29 -3.86 7.85
CA GLY A 265 20.25 -4.54 6.98
C GLY A 265 21.62 -4.75 7.65
N ALA A 266 22.58 -5.27 6.89
CA ALA A 266 23.93 -5.58 7.37
C ALA A 266 24.66 -4.39 8.04
N ALA A 267 24.39 -3.16 7.60
CA ALA A 267 25.02 -1.94 8.13
C ALA A 267 24.21 -1.26 9.25
N SER A 268 22.89 -1.45 9.29
CA SER A 268 21.98 -0.67 10.15
C SER A 268 21.40 -1.47 11.32
N ALA A 269 21.33 -2.81 11.22
CA ALA A 269 20.62 -3.66 12.17
C ALA A 269 21.04 -3.44 13.63
N SER A 270 22.34 -3.52 13.93
CA SER A 270 22.85 -3.37 15.31
C SER A 270 22.68 -1.97 15.90
N THR A 271 22.44 -0.96 15.06
CA THR A 271 22.23 0.43 15.51
C THR A 271 20.74 0.71 15.74
N LEU A 272 19.87 0.19 14.87
CA LEU A 272 18.42 0.43 14.94
C LEU A 272 17.71 -0.52 15.91
N PHE A 273 18.28 -1.70 16.17
CA PHE A 273 17.64 -2.76 16.94
C PHE A 273 18.49 -3.19 18.12
N THR A 274 17.84 -3.28 19.28
CA THR A 274 18.34 -4.05 20.42
C THR A 274 17.61 -5.39 20.46
N GLU A 275 18.21 -6.40 21.06
CA GLU A 275 17.57 -7.71 21.23
C GLU A 275 16.26 -7.60 22.02
N ALA A 276 16.21 -6.74 23.05
CA ALA A 276 15.01 -6.48 23.84
C ALA A 276 13.90 -5.85 22.98
N TYR A 277 14.23 -4.88 22.13
CA TYR A 277 13.27 -4.26 21.22
C TYR A 277 12.74 -5.27 20.20
N LEU A 278 13.63 -6.08 19.60
CA LEU A 278 13.23 -7.15 18.67
C LEU A 278 12.31 -8.17 19.34
N HIS A 279 12.59 -8.54 20.59
CA HIS A 279 11.72 -9.44 21.35
C HIS A 279 10.32 -8.86 21.56
N THR A 280 10.21 -7.59 21.95
CA THR A 280 8.91 -6.92 22.09
C THR A 280 8.16 -6.87 20.76
N LEU A 281 8.84 -6.49 19.67
CA LEU A 281 8.27 -6.41 18.33
C LEU A 281 7.76 -7.77 17.84
N THR A 282 8.55 -8.83 18.07
CA THR A 282 8.19 -10.21 17.71
C THR A 282 6.98 -10.67 18.51
N ALA A 283 6.96 -10.42 19.83
CA ALA A 283 5.85 -10.84 20.69
C ALA A 283 4.52 -10.18 20.30
N THR A 284 4.54 -8.88 19.95
CA THR A 284 3.32 -8.17 19.53
C THR A 284 2.84 -8.59 18.15
N ALA A 285 3.76 -8.83 17.21
CA ALA A 285 3.43 -9.33 15.88
C ALA A 285 2.88 -10.76 15.93
N ASP A 286 3.50 -11.65 16.71
CA ASP A 286 3.04 -13.04 16.87
C ASP A 286 1.66 -13.10 17.53
N ASP A 287 1.40 -12.25 18.54
CA ASP A 287 0.09 -12.11 19.17
C ASP A 287 -0.97 -11.61 18.17
N THR A 288 -0.65 -10.57 17.39
CA THR A 288 -1.53 -10.02 16.34
C THR A 288 -1.85 -11.09 15.29
N LEU A 289 -0.85 -11.84 14.84
CA LEU A 289 -1.03 -12.89 13.86
C LEU A 289 -1.91 -14.04 14.38
N ALA A 290 -1.60 -14.55 15.58
CA ALA A 290 -2.24 -15.75 16.12
C ALA A 290 -3.65 -15.48 16.66
N ASN A 291 -3.86 -14.32 17.30
CA ASN A 291 -5.12 -14.01 17.97
C ASN A 291 -6.08 -13.16 17.11
N TYR A 292 -5.57 -12.49 16.07
CA TYR A 292 -6.38 -11.64 15.20
C TYR A 292 -6.37 -12.10 13.74
N ILE A 293 -5.25 -11.98 13.03
CA ILE A 293 -5.24 -12.13 11.56
C ILE A 293 -5.74 -13.50 11.10
N LEU A 294 -5.16 -14.59 11.61
CA LEU A 294 -5.56 -15.95 11.17
C LEU A 294 -7.00 -16.29 11.59
N PRO A 295 -7.44 -16.01 12.84
CA PRO A 295 -8.83 -16.20 13.24
C PRO A 295 -9.83 -15.34 12.48
N LEU A 296 -9.54 -14.06 12.22
CA LEU A 296 -10.44 -13.14 11.51
C LEU A 296 -10.60 -13.58 10.05
N ALA A 297 -9.49 -13.89 9.36
CA ALA A 297 -9.54 -14.41 7.99
C ALA A 297 -10.35 -15.72 7.90
N GLY A 298 -10.19 -16.62 8.86
CA GLY A 298 -11.01 -17.83 8.95
C GLY A 298 -12.49 -17.55 9.26
N ALA A 299 -12.77 -16.57 10.11
CA ALA A 299 -14.12 -16.19 10.54
C ALA A 299 -14.96 -15.51 9.46
N LEU A 300 -14.35 -14.95 8.39
CA LEU A 300 -15.07 -14.35 7.26
C LEU A 300 -16.05 -15.31 6.58
N HIS A 301 -15.85 -16.64 6.69
CA HIS A 301 -16.80 -17.63 6.19
C HIS A 301 -18.20 -17.56 6.83
N ARG A 302 -18.32 -16.91 8.00
CA ARG A 302 -19.61 -16.72 8.68
C ARG A 302 -20.39 -15.53 8.13
N GLU A 303 -19.78 -14.69 7.31
CA GLU A 303 -20.44 -13.54 6.73
C GLU A 303 -21.33 -13.99 5.57
N VAL A 304 -22.64 -13.78 5.72
CA VAL A 304 -23.71 -14.38 4.89
C VAL A 304 -23.62 -13.97 3.42
N ASP A 305 -22.98 -12.84 3.11
CA ASP A 305 -22.96 -12.23 1.78
C ASP A 305 -21.55 -11.96 1.22
N ILE A 306 -20.49 -12.56 1.78
CA ILE A 306 -19.15 -12.37 1.23
C ILE A 306 -18.97 -13.14 -0.08
N ASP A 307 -18.53 -12.45 -1.12
CA ASP A 307 -18.22 -13.07 -2.41
C ASP A 307 -17.04 -14.04 -2.26
N ALA A 308 -17.12 -15.22 -2.90
CA ALA A 308 -16.11 -16.26 -2.77
C ALA A 308 -14.72 -15.83 -3.28
N THR A 309 -14.65 -14.91 -4.25
CA THR A 309 -13.39 -14.36 -4.74
C THR A 309 -12.79 -13.40 -3.73
N VAL A 310 -13.60 -12.51 -3.14
CA VAL A 310 -13.18 -11.60 -2.06
C VAL A 310 -12.67 -12.40 -0.86
N LEU A 311 -13.41 -13.43 -0.44
CA LEU A 311 -12.98 -14.32 0.64
C LEU A 311 -11.61 -14.96 0.34
N ALA A 312 -11.42 -15.52 -0.86
CA ALA A 312 -10.15 -16.14 -1.25
C ALA A 312 -9.00 -15.12 -1.30
N GLU A 313 -9.26 -13.88 -1.71
CA GLU A 313 -8.28 -12.78 -1.70
C GLU A 313 -7.85 -12.44 -0.27
N ARG A 314 -8.79 -12.31 0.67
CA ARG A 314 -8.50 -11.99 2.07
C ARG A 314 -7.76 -13.10 2.80
N GLU A 315 -8.10 -14.36 2.52
CA GLU A 315 -7.34 -15.51 3.02
C GLU A 315 -5.90 -15.55 2.50
N MET A 316 -5.73 -15.25 1.21
CA MET A 316 -4.43 -15.16 0.56
C MET A 316 -3.60 -14.02 1.14
N GLU A 317 -4.21 -12.85 1.34
CA GLU A 317 -3.59 -11.67 1.94
C GLU A 317 -3.06 -11.98 3.35
N ALA A 318 -3.88 -12.60 4.21
CA ALA A 318 -3.45 -13.04 5.55
C ALA A 318 -2.29 -14.03 5.52
N ALA A 319 -2.31 -14.99 4.60
CA ALA A 319 -1.24 -15.97 4.44
C ALA A 319 0.07 -15.33 3.93
N LEU A 320 -0.02 -14.38 2.99
CA LEU A 320 1.12 -13.64 2.45
C LEU A 320 1.73 -12.71 3.50
N ALA A 321 0.91 -11.92 4.21
CA ALA A 321 1.37 -11.03 5.27
C ALA A 321 2.15 -11.80 6.35
N ARG A 322 1.65 -12.98 6.74
CA ARG A 322 2.37 -13.91 7.62
C ARG A 322 3.73 -14.32 7.05
N ALA A 323 3.77 -14.75 5.79
CA ALA A 323 5.00 -15.23 5.17
C ALA A 323 6.05 -14.12 5.10
N ASN A 324 5.64 -12.91 4.70
CA ASN A 324 6.50 -11.74 4.56
C ASN A 324 7.04 -11.25 5.92
N TYR A 325 6.20 -11.25 6.97
CA TYR A 325 6.66 -10.98 8.34
C TYR A 325 7.73 -11.99 8.79
N LEU A 326 7.48 -13.29 8.59
CA LEU A 326 8.42 -14.34 9.04
C LEU A 326 9.77 -14.26 8.32
N THR A 327 9.78 -13.97 7.02
CA THR A 327 11.02 -13.83 6.26
C THR A 327 11.79 -12.57 6.62
N ALA A 328 11.11 -11.43 6.81
CA ALA A 328 11.73 -10.19 7.28
C ALA A 328 12.33 -10.35 8.69
N LEU A 329 11.63 -11.06 9.59
CA LEU A 329 12.15 -11.36 10.92
C LEU A 329 13.40 -12.24 10.87
N ALA A 330 13.41 -13.26 10.00
CA ALA A 330 14.56 -14.13 9.83
C ALA A 330 15.78 -13.41 9.25
N GLU A 331 15.56 -12.50 8.31
CA GLU A 331 16.60 -11.62 7.75
C GLU A 331 17.22 -10.73 8.84
N LEU A 332 16.38 -10.03 9.62
CA LEU A 332 16.88 -9.18 10.70
C LEU A 332 17.65 -9.98 11.76
N ARG A 333 17.15 -11.16 12.16
CA ARG A 333 17.83 -12.04 13.10
C ARG A 333 19.20 -12.49 12.59
N TYR A 334 19.31 -12.77 11.30
CA TYR A 334 20.58 -13.07 10.67
C TYR A 334 21.54 -11.87 10.72
N HIS A 335 21.07 -10.66 10.39
CA HIS A 335 21.90 -9.44 10.45
C HIS A 335 22.32 -9.04 11.86
N LEU A 336 21.54 -9.40 12.88
CA LEU A 336 21.91 -9.28 14.28
C LEU A 336 22.79 -10.43 14.80
N ALA A 337 23.19 -11.36 13.92
CA ALA A 337 23.97 -12.55 14.24
C ALA A 337 23.31 -13.46 15.30
N LEU A 338 21.99 -13.49 15.36
CA LEU A 338 21.20 -14.34 16.25
C LEU A 338 20.91 -15.73 15.65
N THR A 339 20.97 -15.84 14.32
CA THR A 339 20.68 -17.06 13.57
C THR A 339 21.71 -17.27 12.46
N THR A 340 21.75 -18.49 11.93
CA THR A 340 22.62 -18.86 10.80
C THR A 340 21.90 -18.71 9.45
N PRO A 341 22.63 -18.76 8.32
CA PRO A 341 22.02 -18.84 6.99
C PRO A 341 21.08 -20.03 6.81
N ASP A 342 21.39 -21.18 7.43
CA ASP A 342 20.57 -22.38 7.33
C ASP A 342 19.26 -22.23 8.12
N ASP A 343 19.30 -21.52 9.26
CA ASP A 343 18.10 -21.16 10.00
C ASP A 343 17.21 -20.21 9.18
N TRP A 344 17.80 -19.19 8.55
CA TRP A 344 17.05 -18.26 7.68
C TRP A 344 16.42 -19.01 6.50
N GLU A 345 17.17 -19.89 5.83
CA GLU A 345 16.63 -20.71 4.74
C GLU A 345 15.47 -21.60 5.20
N THR A 346 15.60 -22.21 6.39
CA THR A 346 14.55 -23.05 6.99
C THR A 346 13.28 -22.22 7.24
N VAL A 347 13.42 -20.99 7.74
CA VAL A 347 12.28 -20.09 7.92
C VAL A 347 11.64 -19.76 6.59
N ILE A 348 12.41 -19.40 5.55
CA ILE A 348 11.86 -19.14 4.20
C ILE A 348 11.06 -20.34 3.71
N ALA A 349 11.62 -21.55 3.77
CA ALA A 349 10.91 -22.75 3.33
C ALA A 349 9.59 -22.95 4.10
N SER A 350 9.61 -22.79 5.42
CA SER A 350 8.43 -22.97 6.28
C SER A 350 7.38 -21.84 6.19
N ALA A 351 7.81 -20.61 5.91
CA ALA A 351 6.94 -19.44 5.83
C ALA A 351 5.93 -19.59 4.68
N PHE A 352 6.37 -20.20 3.57
CA PHE A 352 5.58 -20.45 2.37
C PHE A 352 4.98 -21.87 2.29
N HIS A 353 5.02 -22.65 3.39
CA HIS A 353 4.24 -23.89 3.47
C HIS A 353 2.74 -23.59 3.58
N PRO A 354 1.86 -24.55 3.20
CA PRO A 354 0.43 -24.34 3.27
C PRO A 354 -0.02 -23.95 4.69
N VAL A 355 -0.80 -22.87 4.80
CA VAL A 355 -1.26 -22.30 6.07
C VAL A 355 -2.69 -22.74 6.33
N THR A 356 -2.94 -23.28 7.53
CA THR A 356 -4.29 -23.66 7.94
C THR A 356 -4.97 -22.52 8.69
N LEU A 357 -6.11 -22.07 8.18
CA LEU A 357 -6.98 -21.11 8.84
C LEU A 357 -8.01 -21.85 9.71
N PRO A 358 -8.24 -21.38 10.96
CA PRO A 358 -9.29 -21.93 11.81
C PRO A 358 -10.65 -21.42 11.32
N VAL A 359 -11.47 -22.30 10.72
CA VAL A 359 -12.85 -21.93 10.35
C VAL A 359 -13.79 -22.31 11.51
N PRO A 360 -14.49 -21.35 12.13
CA PRO A 360 -15.45 -21.64 13.17
C PRO A 360 -16.72 -22.24 12.55
N ASP A 361 -16.83 -23.56 12.54
CA ASP A 361 -18.05 -24.29 12.14
C ASP A 361 -18.81 -24.79 13.38
N ASN A 362 -20.14 -24.70 13.36
CA ASN A 362 -21.02 -24.98 14.52
C ASN A 362 -21.02 -26.44 15.00
N THR A 363 -20.33 -27.37 14.32
CA THR A 363 -20.29 -28.80 14.72
C THR A 363 -18.93 -29.50 14.60
N ALA A 364 -17.93 -28.91 13.91
CA ALA A 364 -16.52 -29.31 13.93
C ALA A 364 -15.68 -28.24 13.24
N THR A 365 -14.53 -27.84 13.79
CA THR A 365 -13.62 -26.87 13.15
C THR A 365 -13.14 -27.43 11.82
N THR A 366 -13.72 -27.00 10.70
CA THR A 366 -13.19 -27.31 9.37
C THR A 366 -11.90 -26.51 9.19
N GLN A 367 -10.85 -27.17 8.72
CA GLN A 367 -9.55 -26.54 8.48
C GLN A 367 -9.45 -26.23 6.99
N ARG A 368 -9.30 -24.94 6.65
CA ARG A 368 -9.04 -24.52 5.27
C ARG A 368 -7.55 -24.24 5.12
N THR A 369 -6.94 -24.84 4.11
CA THR A 369 -5.51 -24.73 3.87
C THR A 369 -5.25 -23.85 2.66
N ILE A 370 -4.48 -22.79 2.84
CA ILE A 370 -4.05 -21.85 1.80
C ILE A 370 -2.65 -22.23 1.35
N ASP A 371 -2.49 -22.59 0.07
CA ASP A 371 -1.21 -22.97 -0.53
C ASP A 371 -0.62 -21.81 -1.36
N LEU A 372 0.34 -21.09 -0.77
CA LEU A 372 1.05 -19.98 -1.40
C LEU A 372 1.85 -20.37 -2.65
N SER A 373 2.17 -21.67 -2.83
CA SER A 373 2.88 -22.13 -4.03
C SER A 373 2.02 -22.13 -5.29
N THR A 374 0.71 -21.98 -5.14
CA THR A 374 -0.26 -21.84 -6.24
C THR A 374 -0.56 -20.38 -6.60
N SER A 375 -0.01 -19.44 -5.82
CA SER A 375 -0.17 -18.00 -6.04
C SER A 375 1.07 -17.42 -6.70
N TRP A 376 0.87 -16.61 -7.76
CA TRP A 376 2.00 -15.91 -8.38
C TRP A 376 2.66 -14.92 -7.41
N MET A 377 1.89 -14.30 -6.49
CA MET A 377 2.41 -13.40 -5.46
C MET A 377 3.26 -14.18 -4.45
N GLY A 378 2.75 -15.32 -3.95
CA GLY A 378 3.50 -16.18 -3.02
C GLY A 378 4.81 -16.69 -3.61
N LEU A 379 4.83 -17.00 -4.90
CA LEU A 379 6.06 -17.37 -5.62
C LEU A 379 7.02 -16.18 -5.80
N CYS A 380 6.51 -14.98 -6.08
CA CYS A 380 7.35 -13.77 -6.17
C CYS A 380 7.97 -13.41 -4.81
N ASP A 381 7.19 -13.43 -3.74
CA ASP A 381 7.64 -13.11 -2.39
C ASP A 381 8.67 -14.13 -1.89
N ARG A 382 8.43 -15.42 -2.15
CA ARG A 382 9.41 -16.47 -1.84
C ARG A 382 10.70 -16.31 -2.63
N SER A 383 10.60 -15.92 -3.91
CA SER A 383 11.76 -15.62 -4.74
C SER A 383 12.56 -14.43 -4.19
N THR A 384 11.88 -13.37 -3.75
CA THR A 384 12.48 -12.21 -3.11
C THR A 384 13.23 -12.62 -1.84
N ALA A 385 12.61 -13.42 -0.97
CA ALA A 385 13.24 -13.90 0.25
C ALA A 385 14.50 -14.76 -0.02
N TYR A 386 14.43 -15.68 -1.00
CA TYR A 386 15.62 -16.45 -1.41
C TYR A 386 16.71 -15.56 -2.04
N THR A 387 16.32 -14.51 -2.75
CA THR A 387 17.24 -13.54 -3.36
C THR A 387 17.96 -12.72 -2.30
N ALA A 388 17.26 -12.27 -1.26
CA ALA A 388 17.84 -11.56 -0.12
C ALA A 388 18.90 -12.42 0.58
N LEU A 389 18.54 -13.66 0.96
CA LEU A 389 19.49 -14.60 1.57
C LEU A 389 20.68 -14.91 0.65
N ALA A 390 20.42 -15.18 -0.63
CA ALA A 390 21.48 -15.45 -1.60
C ALA A 390 22.47 -14.29 -1.71
N THR A 391 21.97 -13.06 -1.71
CA THR A 391 22.78 -11.83 -1.79
C THR A 391 23.63 -11.67 -0.52
N ALA A 392 23.01 -11.83 0.65
CA ALA A 392 23.69 -11.69 1.93
C ALA A 392 24.86 -12.68 2.10
N ILE A 393 24.72 -13.91 1.59
CA ILE A 393 25.74 -14.96 1.73
C ILE A 393 26.62 -15.16 0.49
N ALA A 394 26.45 -14.37 -0.57
CA ALA A 394 27.12 -14.58 -1.86
C ALA A 394 28.65 -14.66 -1.75
N SER A 395 29.24 -13.84 -0.88
CA SER A 395 30.70 -13.78 -0.69
C SER A 395 31.21 -14.89 0.23
N SER A 396 30.47 -15.27 1.26
CA SER A 396 30.89 -16.26 2.26
C SER A 396 30.55 -17.70 1.86
N GLN A 397 29.42 -17.91 1.17
CA GLN A 397 28.88 -19.23 0.81
C GLN A 397 28.36 -19.24 -0.65
N PRO A 398 29.24 -19.00 -1.65
CA PRO A 398 28.84 -18.80 -3.05
C PRO A 398 28.05 -19.98 -3.65
N THR A 399 28.39 -21.22 -3.29
CA THR A 399 27.66 -22.40 -3.77
C THR A 399 26.22 -22.44 -3.26
N GLN A 400 25.99 -22.08 -1.98
CA GLN A 400 24.64 -22.00 -1.41
C GLN A 400 23.86 -20.83 -2.03
N ALA A 401 24.48 -19.66 -2.14
CA ALA A 401 23.88 -18.49 -2.80
C ALA A 401 23.42 -18.81 -4.23
N TRP A 402 24.22 -19.53 -5.01
CA TRP A 402 23.85 -19.95 -6.36
C TRP A 402 22.68 -20.93 -6.39
N ARG A 403 22.62 -21.88 -5.45
CA ARG A 403 21.48 -22.80 -5.31
C ARG A 403 20.19 -22.03 -4.99
N LEU A 404 20.25 -21.09 -4.06
CA LEU A 404 19.14 -20.24 -3.66
C LEU A 404 18.66 -19.34 -4.81
N GLY A 405 19.58 -18.66 -5.50
CA GLY A 405 19.25 -17.87 -6.69
C GLY A 405 18.63 -18.73 -7.81
N SER A 406 19.04 -20.00 -7.93
CA SER A 406 18.42 -20.93 -8.88
C SER A 406 17.02 -21.40 -8.43
N ALA A 407 16.76 -21.48 -7.12
CA ALA A 407 15.41 -21.71 -6.59
C ALA A 407 14.50 -20.50 -6.83
N ALA A 408 14.98 -19.30 -6.51
CA ALA A 408 14.30 -18.03 -6.80
C ALA A 408 13.93 -17.89 -8.29
N ALA A 409 14.80 -18.33 -9.20
CA ALA A 409 14.55 -18.27 -10.65
C ALA A 409 13.46 -19.25 -11.10
N ARG A 410 13.34 -20.41 -10.44
CA ARG A 410 12.25 -21.36 -10.68
C ARG A 410 10.91 -20.79 -10.21
N ASP A 411 10.90 -20.14 -9.05
CA ASP A 411 9.70 -19.53 -8.51
C ASP A 411 9.18 -18.40 -9.41
N LEU A 412 10.05 -17.48 -9.87
CA LEU A 412 9.64 -16.42 -10.79
C LEU A 412 9.20 -16.94 -12.15
N LYS A 413 9.78 -18.06 -12.60
CA LYS A 413 9.31 -18.72 -13.83
C LYS A 413 7.87 -19.21 -13.64
N ALA A 414 7.58 -19.93 -12.56
CA ALA A 414 6.23 -20.40 -12.24
C ALA A 414 5.26 -19.22 -12.02
N ALA A 415 5.70 -18.14 -11.36
CA ALA A 415 4.91 -16.93 -11.19
C ALA A 415 4.56 -16.28 -12.54
N THR A 416 5.45 -16.33 -13.53
CA THR A 416 5.17 -15.79 -14.88
C THR A 416 3.95 -16.47 -15.50
N ASP A 417 3.84 -17.80 -15.32
CA ASP A 417 2.77 -18.61 -15.90
C ASP A 417 1.41 -18.38 -15.19
N LEU A 418 1.45 -18.02 -13.90
CA LEU A 418 0.26 -17.76 -13.07
C LEU A 418 -0.16 -16.28 -13.06
N SER A 419 0.75 -15.36 -13.39
CA SER A 419 0.52 -13.92 -13.29
C SER A 419 -0.52 -13.39 -14.30
N PRO A 420 -1.42 -12.48 -13.87
CA PRO A 420 -2.32 -11.78 -14.78
C PRO A 420 -1.51 -10.87 -15.72
N GLU A 421 -2.08 -10.55 -16.88
CA GLU A 421 -1.38 -9.76 -17.92
C GLU A 421 -0.83 -8.43 -17.39
N LYS A 422 -1.60 -7.76 -16.52
CA LYS A 422 -1.23 -6.48 -15.91
C LYS A 422 0.01 -6.53 -15.01
N SER A 423 0.29 -7.67 -14.38
CA SER A 423 1.42 -7.85 -13.44
C SER A 423 2.61 -8.57 -14.08
N ARG A 424 2.45 -9.08 -15.31
CA ARG A 424 3.49 -9.87 -15.99
C ARG A 424 4.77 -9.06 -16.27
N ALA A 425 4.65 -7.75 -16.45
CA ALA A 425 5.79 -6.86 -16.65
C ALA A 425 6.71 -6.83 -15.43
N GLU A 426 6.14 -6.72 -14.23
CA GLU A 426 6.85 -6.71 -12.95
C GLU A 426 7.58 -8.05 -12.72
N VAL A 427 6.91 -9.17 -13.00
CA VAL A 427 7.52 -10.50 -12.88
C VAL A 427 8.71 -10.66 -13.85
N TYR A 428 8.61 -10.15 -15.08
CA TYR A 428 9.75 -10.17 -16.01
C TYR A 428 10.89 -9.28 -15.54
N LEU A 429 10.61 -8.09 -15.00
CA LEU A 429 11.64 -7.21 -14.46
C LEU A 429 12.36 -7.86 -13.26
N ALA A 430 11.61 -8.49 -12.34
CA ALA A 430 12.17 -9.26 -11.24
C ALA A 430 13.08 -10.40 -11.73
N ARG A 431 12.68 -11.11 -12.79
CA ARG A 431 13.52 -12.15 -13.43
C ARG A 431 14.80 -11.57 -14.01
N ALA A 432 14.74 -10.38 -14.62
CA ALA A 432 15.92 -9.71 -15.14
C ALA A 432 16.90 -9.37 -14.02
N ASN A 433 16.42 -8.75 -12.93
CA ASN A 433 17.24 -8.41 -11.77
C ASN A 433 17.90 -9.65 -11.17
N LEU A 434 17.14 -10.74 -10.99
CA LEU A 434 17.69 -11.98 -10.44
C LEU A 434 18.79 -12.60 -11.31
N GLU A 435 18.64 -12.62 -12.64
CA GLU A 435 19.70 -13.14 -13.52
C GLU A 435 20.97 -12.28 -13.45
N LEU A 436 20.83 -10.95 -13.30
CA LEU A 436 21.97 -10.06 -13.08
C LEU A 436 22.66 -10.36 -11.75
N LEU A 437 21.91 -10.50 -10.64
CA LEU A 437 22.45 -10.89 -9.34
C LEU A 437 23.19 -12.23 -9.41
N ARG A 438 22.57 -13.23 -10.04
CA ARG A 438 23.18 -14.55 -10.22
C ARG A 438 24.48 -14.48 -11.00
N ALA A 439 24.59 -13.58 -11.99
CA ALA A 439 25.82 -13.40 -12.76
C ALA A 439 26.98 -12.86 -11.91
N GLN A 440 26.70 -12.20 -10.78
CA GLN A 440 27.70 -11.65 -9.85
C GLN A 440 28.18 -12.67 -8.81
N ILE A 441 27.50 -13.81 -8.63
CA ILE A 441 27.87 -14.78 -7.58
C ILE A 441 29.21 -15.46 -7.94
N PRO A 442 30.23 -15.40 -7.05
CA PRO A 442 31.57 -15.92 -7.33
C PRO A 442 31.68 -17.45 -7.11
N VAL A 443 30.90 -18.25 -7.84
CA VAL A 443 30.96 -19.73 -7.76
C VAL A 443 32.07 -20.31 -8.62
N ALA A 444 32.89 -21.19 -8.04
CA ALA A 444 33.89 -21.96 -8.77
C ALA A 444 33.22 -22.90 -9.80
N GLY A 445 33.68 -22.85 -11.06
CA GLY A 445 33.14 -23.65 -12.16
C GLY A 445 32.03 -22.97 -12.98
N VAL A 446 31.53 -21.81 -12.55
CA VAL A 446 30.72 -20.94 -13.41
C VAL A 446 31.68 -20.09 -14.25
N ASP A 447 31.81 -20.44 -15.52
CA ASP A 447 32.69 -19.76 -16.46
C ASP A 447 32.12 -18.42 -16.96
N ALA A 448 32.96 -17.65 -17.66
CA ALA A 448 32.56 -16.38 -18.25
C ALA A 448 31.40 -16.53 -19.24
N ALA A 449 31.29 -17.67 -19.92
CA ALA A 449 30.22 -17.94 -20.89
C ALA A 449 28.86 -18.09 -20.19
N SER A 450 28.82 -18.76 -19.05
CA SER A 450 27.63 -18.90 -18.23
C SER A 450 27.16 -17.55 -17.66
N ARG A 451 28.09 -16.70 -17.20
CA ARG A 451 27.76 -15.31 -16.76
C ARG A 451 27.23 -14.45 -17.92
N ALA A 452 27.84 -14.55 -19.10
CA ALA A 452 27.35 -13.86 -20.30
C ALA A 452 25.95 -14.34 -20.71
N LEU A 453 25.65 -15.64 -20.55
CA LEU A 453 24.32 -16.18 -20.81
C LEU A 453 23.26 -15.62 -19.85
N LEU A 454 23.56 -15.52 -18.55
CA LEU A 454 22.66 -14.91 -17.57
C LEU A 454 22.37 -13.43 -17.89
N ARG A 455 23.40 -12.65 -18.26
CA ARG A 455 23.22 -11.26 -18.71
C ARG A 455 22.36 -11.16 -19.97
N LYS A 456 22.55 -12.08 -20.91
CA LYS A 456 21.70 -12.19 -22.12
C LYS A 456 20.25 -12.53 -21.76
N ASN A 457 20.03 -13.43 -20.81
CA ASN A 457 18.68 -13.74 -20.30
C ASN A 457 18.05 -12.51 -19.66
N ALA A 458 18.78 -11.77 -18.83
CA ALA A 458 18.31 -10.53 -18.22
C ALA A 458 17.85 -9.52 -19.28
N SER A 459 18.63 -9.30 -20.33
CA SER A 459 18.23 -8.44 -21.47
C SER A 459 16.97 -8.94 -22.18
N VAL A 460 16.77 -10.25 -22.33
CA VAL A 460 15.52 -10.82 -22.87
C VAL A 460 14.35 -10.53 -21.93
N TYR A 461 14.52 -10.70 -20.62
CA TYR A 461 13.47 -10.43 -19.65
C TYR A 461 13.11 -8.94 -19.56
N CYS A 462 14.08 -8.02 -19.64
CA CYS A 462 13.79 -6.58 -19.78
C CYS A 462 12.90 -6.30 -21.00
N ARG A 463 13.24 -6.87 -22.17
CA ARG A 463 12.41 -6.70 -23.38
C ARG A 463 11.02 -7.29 -23.23
N ASN A 464 10.90 -8.43 -22.55
CA ASN A 464 9.60 -9.05 -22.27
C ASN A 464 8.76 -8.20 -21.30
N ALA A 465 9.37 -7.53 -20.32
CA ALA A 465 8.68 -6.59 -19.43
C ALA A 465 8.07 -5.41 -20.23
N VAL A 466 8.85 -4.85 -21.17
CA VAL A 466 8.38 -3.79 -22.08
C VAL A 466 7.24 -4.29 -22.99
N ALA A 467 7.37 -5.50 -23.53
CA ALA A 467 6.35 -6.09 -24.41
C ALA A 467 5.04 -6.38 -23.66
N ALA A 468 5.11 -6.95 -22.45
CA ALA A 468 3.95 -7.27 -21.63
C ALA A 468 3.10 -6.04 -21.29
N SER A 469 3.76 -4.88 -21.12
CA SER A 469 3.12 -3.61 -20.77
C SER A 469 2.34 -2.95 -21.91
N SER A 470 2.50 -3.42 -23.16
CA SER A 470 1.85 -2.84 -24.35
C SER A 470 0.46 -3.43 -24.63
N SER A 471 -0.04 -4.33 -23.78
CA SER A 471 -1.13 -5.27 -24.10
C SER A 471 -2.51 -4.88 -23.55
N GLY A 472 -2.64 -3.85 -22.69
CA GLY A 472 -3.87 -3.61 -21.93
C GLY A 472 -4.33 -2.15 -21.85
N LEU A 473 -5.65 -1.96 -21.66
CA LEU A 473 -6.22 -0.72 -21.14
C LEU A 473 -5.93 -0.68 -19.64
N ILE A 474 -5.05 0.21 -19.19
CA ILE A 474 -4.65 0.32 -17.78
C ILE A 474 -5.14 1.66 -17.25
N GLY A 475 -5.75 1.67 -16.06
CA GLY A 475 -6.19 2.90 -15.40
C GLY A 475 -5.00 3.84 -15.14
N ALA A 476 -5.22 5.14 -15.00
CA ALA A 476 -4.12 6.10 -15.06
C ALA A 476 -3.10 6.01 -13.89
N VAL A 477 -3.50 5.55 -12.71
CA VAL A 477 -2.59 5.29 -11.57
C VAL A 477 -1.78 4.01 -11.80
N GLU A 478 -2.44 2.90 -12.15
CA GLU A 478 -1.77 1.64 -12.52
C GLU A 478 -0.88 1.83 -13.77
N GLY A 479 -1.29 2.68 -14.70
CA GLY A 479 -0.55 3.04 -15.91
C GLY A 479 0.71 3.84 -15.60
N GLY A 480 0.71 4.63 -14.52
CA GLY A 480 1.91 5.27 -13.98
C GLY A 480 2.93 4.24 -13.51
N LYS A 481 2.51 3.28 -12.67
CA LYS A 481 3.37 2.19 -12.18
C LYS A 481 3.93 1.34 -13.33
N VAL A 482 3.08 0.97 -14.28
CA VAL A 482 3.50 0.20 -15.46
C VAL A 482 4.49 0.99 -16.31
N LYS A 483 4.30 2.31 -16.46
CA LYS A 483 5.26 3.17 -17.16
C LYS A 483 6.62 3.18 -16.46
N GLU A 484 6.65 3.27 -15.12
CA GLU A 484 7.90 3.22 -14.35
C GLU A 484 8.63 1.89 -14.55
N VAL A 485 7.92 0.76 -14.50
CA VAL A 485 8.47 -0.58 -14.76
C VAL A 485 9.03 -0.68 -16.18
N VAL A 486 8.33 -0.14 -17.18
CA VAL A 486 8.80 -0.13 -18.58
C VAL A 486 10.04 0.73 -18.76
N GLU A 487 10.07 1.93 -18.18
CA GLU A 487 11.22 2.81 -18.23
C GLU A 487 12.42 2.16 -17.55
N GLU A 488 12.23 1.59 -16.36
CA GLU A 488 13.27 0.86 -15.65
C GLU A 488 13.81 -0.33 -16.45
N ALA A 489 12.93 -1.14 -17.04
CA ALA A 489 13.33 -2.26 -17.88
C ALA A 489 14.16 -1.81 -19.10
N ARG A 490 13.77 -0.71 -19.76
CA ARG A 490 14.54 -0.12 -20.88
C ARG A 490 15.91 0.39 -20.42
N ILE A 491 15.96 1.08 -19.29
CA ILE A 491 17.20 1.59 -18.73
C ILE A 491 18.11 0.42 -18.36
N LYS A 492 17.64 -0.57 -17.62
CA LYS A 492 18.41 -1.76 -17.25
C LYS A 492 18.89 -2.55 -18.47
N GLU A 493 18.09 -2.67 -19.53
CA GLU A 493 18.56 -3.26 -20.80
C GLU A 493 19.73 -2.47 -21.42
N ALA A 494 19.66 -1.14 -21.41
CA ALA A 494 20.73 -0.29 -21.92
C ALA A 494 21.98 -0.36 -21.02
N LEU A 495 21.81 -0.42 -19.68
CA LEU A 495 22.91 -0.57 -18.71
C LEU A 495 23.68 -1.89 -18.93
N ILE A 496 23.00 -2.99 -19.22
CA ILE A 496 23.65 -4.28 -19.56
C ILE A 496 24.60 -4.10 -20.74
N ARG A 497 24.17 -3.41 -21.81
CA ARG A 497 25.01 -3.16 -22.99
C ARG A 497 26.14 -2.16 -22.71
N TRP A 498 25.88 -1.19 -21.82
CA TRP A 498 26.86 -0.18 -21.44
C TRP A 498 28.02 -0.78 -20.64
N GLU A 499 27.73 -1.71 -19.72
CA GLU A 499 28.77 -2.45 -19.00
C GLU A 499 29.64 -3.30 -19.95
N ASP A 500 29.09 -3.75 -21.08
CA ASP A 500 29.82 -4.41 -22.17
C ASP A 500 30.55 -3.41 -23.11
N GLY A 501 30.55 -2.11 -22.79
CA GLY A 501 31.25 -1.04 -23.51
C GLY A 501 30.42 -0.31 -24.58
N ASN A 502 29.11 -0.58 -24.69
CA ASN A 502 28.22 0.09 -25.66
C ASN A 502 27.25 1.07 -24.99
N ALA A 503 27.60 2.36 -25.01
CA ALA A 503 26.80 3.45 -24.46
C ALA A 503 25.69 3.97 -25.42
N GLU A 504 25.60 3.50 -26.67
CA GLU A 504 24.61 4.01 -27.65
C GLU A 504 23.17 3.85 -27.16
N GLY A 505 22.90 2.77 -26.40
CA GLY A 505 21.60 2.53 -25.79
C GLY A 505 21.16 3.64 -24.85
N ILE A 506 22.08 4.14 -24.01
CA ILE A 506 21.81 5.21 -23.04
C ILE A 506 21.53 6.53 -23.76
N GLN A 507 22.35 6.87 -24.77
CA GLN A 507 22.15 8.07 -25.58
C GLN A 507 20.80 8.03 -26.32
N SER A 508 20.41 6.87 -26.85
CA SER A 508 19.11 6.66 -27.49
C SER A 508 17.94 6.89 -26.52
N LEU A 509 18.05 6.45 -25.27
CA LEU A 509 17.02 6.70 -24.25
C LEU A 509 16.85 8.20 -23.94
N ILE A 510 17.95 8.94 -23.81
CA ILE A 510 17.91 10.40 -23.62
C ILE A 510 17.24 11.09 -24.81
N GLN A 511 17.62 10.70 -26.04
CA GLN A 511 17.02 11.23 -27.27
C GLN A 511 15.53 10.88 -27.38
N SER A 512 15.11 9.75 -26.83
CA SER A 512 13.70 9.32 -26.78
C SER A 512 12.87 10.02 -25.71
N GLY A 513 13.48 10.86 -24.87
CA GLY A 513 12.81 11.69 -23.87
C GLY A 513 12.86 11.19 -22.43
N ILE A 514 13.63 10.14 -22.13
CA ILE A 514 13.89 9.75 -20.73
C ILE A 514 14.89 10.73 -20.13
N ALA A 515 14.53 11.38 -19.02
CA ALA A 515 15.39 12.35 -18.35
C ALA A 515 16.68 11.70 -17.82
N ALA A 516 17.82 12.38 -17.98
CA ALA A 516 19.12 11.88 -17.51
C ALA A 516 19.12 11.60 -15.99
N ASP A 517 18.39 12.41 -15.21
CA ASP A 517 18.25 12.21 -13.76
C ASP A 517 17.54 10.89 -13.43
N ARG A 518 16.53 10.50 -14.22
CA ARG A 518 15.86 9.20 -14.07
C ARG A 518 16.79 8.04 -14.40
N ILE A 519 17.61 8.18 -15.44
CA ILE A 519 18.64 7.17 -15.78
C ILE A 519 19.64 7.03 -14.64
N ARG A 520 20.12 8.14 -14.06
CA ARG A 520 21.02 8.11 -12.90
C ARG A 520 20.37 7.49 -11.67
N ALA A 521 19.10 7.79 -11.40
CA ALA A 521 18.37 7.20 -10.28
C ALA A 521 18.29 5.67 -10.41
N VAL A 522 17.88 5.17 -11.58
CA VAL A 522 17.82 3.71 -11.84
C VAL A 522 19.21 3.06 -11.80
N LEU A 523 20.24 3.71 -12.33
CA LEU A 523 21.61 3.20 -12.24
C LEU A 523 22.09 3.10 -10.79
N ARG A 524 21.85 4.14 -9.97
CA ARG A 524 22.20 4.13 -8.55
C ARG A 524 21.52 3.00 -7.80
N ALA A 525 20.20 2.89 -7.91
CA ALA A 525 19.44 1.80 -7.31
C ALA A 525 19.97 0.43 -7.74
N ALA A 526 20.20 0.24 -9.04
CA ALA A 526 20.71 -1.04 -9.56
C ALA A 526 22.15 -1.36 -9.10
N VAL A 527 22.99 -0.36 -8.82
CA VAL A 527 24.32 -0.56 -8.24
C VAL A 527 24.24 -0.85 -6.74
N GLU A 528 23.34 -0.18 -6.01
CA GLU A 528 23.07 -0.44 -4.58
C GLU A 528 22.52 -1.86 -4.36
N GLU A 529 21.62 -2.31 -5.24
CA GLU A 529 21.12 -3.69 -5.32
C GLU A 529 22.20 -4.69 -5.73
N GLY A 530 23.37 -4.23 -6.21
CA GLY A 530 24.47 -5.10 -6.65
C GLY A 530 24.26 -5.73 -8.04
N LEU A 531 23.34 -5.20 -8.86
CA LEU A 531 23.11 -5.68 -10.23
C LEU A 531 24.29 -5.34 -11.17
N PHE A 532 24.89 -4.16 -10.97
CA PHE A 532 25.98 -3.62 -11.80
C PHE A 532 27.18 -3.16 -10.95
N SER A 533 28.37 -3.07 -11.57
CA SER A 533 29.56 -2.52 -10.91
C SER A 533 29.40 -1.04 -10.53
N ARG A 534 29.98 -0.66 -9.37
CA ARG A 534 30.10 0.75 -8.93
C ARG A 534 30.85 1.62 -9.94
N ASP A 535 31.69 1.03 -10.80
CA ASP A 535 32.44 1.76 -11.81
C ASP A 535 31.53 2.48 -12.82
N LEU A 536 30.31 1.96 -13.07
CA LEU A 536 29.36 2.61 -13.98
C LEU A 536 28.91 3.99 -13.47
N LEU A 537 28.87 4.21 -12.15
CA LEU A 537 28.47 5.50 -11.57
C LEU A 537 29.42 6.65 -11.94
N ASN A 538 30.67 6.32 -12.25
CA ASN A 538 31.70 7.30 -12.61
C ASN A 538 31.77 7.57 -14.11
N GLN A 539 31.03 6.82 -14.93
CA GLN A 539 31.04 7.02 -16.38
C GLN A 539 30.09 8.16 -16.80
N PRO A 540 30.47 9.00 -17.77
CA PRO A 540 29.61 10.05 -18.28
C PRO A 540 28.42 9.46 -19.04
N LEU A 541 27.22 10.01 -18.78
CA LEU A 541 25.99 9.72 -19.54
C LEU A 541 25.98 10.40 -20.91
#